data_AF-A0A7S0V300-F1
#
_entry.id   AF-A0A7S0V300-F1
#
_cell.length_a   1.000
_cell.length_b   1.000
_cell.length_c   1.000
_cell.angle_alpha   90.00
_cell.angle_beta   90.00
_cell.angle_gamma   90.00
#
_symmetry.space_group_name_H-M   'P 1'
#
loop_
_entity.id
_entity.type
_entity.pdbx_description
1 polymer ?
#
loop_
_entity_poly.entity_id
_entity_poly.type
_entity_poly.pdbx_seq_one_letter_code
_entity_poly.pdbx_strand_id
1 'polypeptide(L)'
;TTTTTAAAAAAATARLPLHLASQLAMTGPMRAARSFELSNALLGKMRCLAALAEWETLSDLCREQWPLFEPHVRREMSAMAAHAAWHMGHWQEMTAYVDCLDLPDHITGASQTANGAFLRAVIHVRNEKYQLARSCVERARELMATEFAALVGESYERAYTDMVRVQQLTELDEVIQVREMLMRCGG
;
A
#
# COMPACT_ATOMS: atom_id res chain seq x y z
N THR A 1 35.89 -23.70 -28.19
CA THR A 1 35.41 -22.87 -29.33
C THR A 1 34.48 -21.74 -28.90
N THR A 2 34.32 -21.46 -27.60
CA THR A 2 33.42 -20.43 -27.05
C THR A 2 34.04 -19.04 -26.88
N THR A 3 35.33 -18.85 -27.16
CA THR A 3 36.02 -17.56 -26.97
C THR A 3 35.87 -16.59 -28.15
N THR A 4 35.41 -17.04 -29.32
CA THR A 4 35.38 -16.20 -30.53
C THR A 4 34.09 -15.36 -30.67
N THR A 5 32.96 -15.79 -30.08
CA THR A 5 31.68 -15.08 -30.17
C THR A 5 31.60 -13.85 -29.25
N ALA A 6 32.26 -13.86 -28.09
CA ALA A 6 32.28 -12.71 -27.17
C ALA A 6 33.09 -11.52 -27.73
N ALA A 7 34.19 -11.79 -28.44
CA ALA A 7 35.00 -10.77 -29.07
C ALA A 7 34.29 -10.09 -30.26
N ALA A 8 33.46 -10.84 -31.00
CA ALA A 8 32.69 -10.31 -32.12
C ALA A 8 31.55 -9.36 -31.67
N ALA A 9 30.93 -9.63 -30.52
CA ALA A 9 29.90 -8.75 -29.95
C ALA A 9 30.50 -7.42 -29.45
N ALA A 10 31.69 -7.44 -28.86
CA ALA A 10 32.38 -6.23 -28.40
C ALA A 10 32.82 -5.32 -29.57
N ALA A 11 33.19 -5.90 -30.71
CA ALA A 11 33.62 -5.15 -31.89
C ALA A 11 32.46 -4.46 -32.63
N ALA A 12 31.24 -5.00 -32.57
CA ALA A 12 30.06 -4.42 -33.21
C ALA A 12 29.57 -3.14 -32.51
N THR A 13 29.79 -3.02 -31.20
CA THR A 13 29.38 -1.86 -30.39
C THR A 13 30.19 -0.59 -30.68
N ALA A 14 31.39 -0.72 -31.28
CA ALA A 14 32.31 0.39 -31.51
C ALA A 14 32.04 1.23 -32.77
N ARG A 15 31.02 0.89 -33.58
CA ARG A 15 30.68 1.61 -34.83
C ARG A 15 29.36 2.37 -34.80
N LEU A 16 28.68 2.41 -33.66
CA LEU A 16 27.41 3.13 -33.52
C LEU A 16 27.66 4.58 -33.09
N PRO A 17 26.90 5.56 -33.63
CA PRO A 17 27.03 6.96 -33.25
C PRO A 17 26.82 7.14 -31.74
N LEU A 18 27.56 8.05 -31.10
CA LEU A 18 27.58 8.30 -29.64
C LEU A 18 26.18 8.41 -28.99
N HIS A 19 25.20 8.97 -29.72
CA HIS A 19 23.80 9.02 -29.29
C HIS A 19 23.16 7.63 -29.15
N LEU A 20 23.43 6.70 -30.06
CA LEU A 20 22.89 5.33 -30.03
C LEU A 20 23.64 4.45 -29.01
N ALA A 21 24.92 4.72 -28.78
CA ALA A 21 25.70 4.08 -27.72
C ALA A 21 25.15 4.40 -26.32
N SER A 22 24.68 5.63 -26.09
CA SER A 22 23.96 6.03 -24.87
C SER A 22 22.66 5.23 -24.65
N GLN A 23 21.94 4.87 -25.71
CA GLN A 23 20.71 4.07 -25.63
C GLN A 23 20.99 2.56 -25.40
N LEU A 24 22.14 2.07 -25.87
CA LEU A 24 22.54 0.67 -25.75
C LEU A 24 23.43 0.35 -24.53
N ALA A 25 24.04 1.37 -23.90
CA ALA A 25 24.96 1.22 -22.77
C ALA A 25 24.33 1.42 -21.38
N MET A 26 23.02 1.24 -21.25
CA MET A 26 22.39 1.17 -19.93
C MET A 26 22.65 -0.23 -19.35
N THR A 27 23.77 -0.36 -18.63
CA THR A 27 24.13 -1.58 -17.90
C THR A 27 23.03 -1.95 -16.91
N GLY A 28 22.82 -3.26 -16.66
CA GLY A 28 21.80 -3.78 -15.74
C GLY A 28 21.61 -2.97 -14.44
N PRO A 29 22.67 -2.62 -13.69
CA PRO A 29 22.53 -1.85 -12.45
C PRO A 29 22.06 -0.39 -12.67
N MET A 30 22.44 0.25 -13.78
CA MET A 30 22.05 1.62 -14.08
C MET A 30 20.56 1.71 -14.52
N ARG A 31 20.04 0.65 -15.17
CA ARG A 31 18.60 0.50 -15.43
C ARG A 31 17.79 0.27 -14.16
N ALA A 32 18.29 -0.57 -13.25
CA ALA A 32 17.63 -0.86 -11.98
C ALA A 32 17.53 0.38 -11.09
N ALA A 33 18.61 1.16 -10.98
CA ALA A 33 18.62 2.42 -10.22
C ALA A 33 17.58 3.42 -10.75
N ARG A 34 17.49 3.60 -12.08
CA ARG A 34 16.48 4.47 -12.69
C ARG A 34 15.04 3.96 -12.47
N SER A 35 14.83 2.65 -12.48
CA SER A 35 13.51 2.04 -12.19
C SER A 35 13.08 2.28 -10.75
N PHE A 36 14.04 2.22 -9.81
CA PHE A 36 13.81 2.51 -8.39
C PHE A 36 13.46 3.98 -8.15
N GLU A 37 14.22 4.91 -8.74
CA GLU A 37 13.92 6.35 -8.67
C GLU A 37 12.54 6.68 -9.23
N LEU A 38 12.17 6.08 -10.36
CA LEU A 38 10.85 6.28 -10.97
C LEU A 38 9.72 5.77 -10.07
N SER A 39 9.90 4.59 -9.45
CA SER A 39 8.90 4.02 -8.54
C SER A 39 8.70 4.91 -7.30
N ASN A 40 9.78 5.43 -6.73
CA ASN A 40 9.72 6.37 -5.60
C ASN A 40 9.04 7.70 -5.96
N ALA A 41 9.32 8.23 -7.16
CA ALA A 41 8.67 9.45 -7.64
C ALA A 41 7.15 9.24 -7.84
N LEU A 42 6.74 8.08 -8.36
CA LEU A 42 5.34 7.71 -8.51
C LEU A 42 4.64 7.57 -7.16
N LEU A 43 5.25 6.87 -6.19
CA LEU A 43 4.74 6.79 -4.82
C LEU A 43 4.63 8.17 -4.16
N GLY A 44 5.60 9.06 -4.40
CA GLY A 44 5.56 10.45 -3.98
C GLY A 44 4.35 11.19 -4.55
N LYS A 45 4.13 11.09 -5.88
CA LYS A 45 2.95 11.67 -6.55
C LYS A 45 1.65 11.12 -5.96
N MET A 46 1.57 9.82 -5.73
CA MET A 46 0.38 9.18 -5.16
C MET A 46 0.09 9.67 -3.73
N ARG A 47 1.12 9.86 -2.89
CA ARG A 47 0.96 10.47 -1.56
C ARG A 47 0.40 11.88 -1.63
N CYS A 48 0.86 12.69 -2.60
CA CYS A 48 0.31 14.03 -2.81
C CYS A 48 -1.16 13.98 -3.24
N LEU A 49 -1.52 13.09 -4.17
CA LEU A 49 -2.92 12.91 -4.58
C LEU A 49 -3.81 12.48 -3.42
N ALA A 50 -3.33 11.56 -2.58
CA ALA A 50 -4.05 11.13 -1.37
C ALA A 50 -4.24 12.29 -0.38
N ALA A 51 -3.21 13.12 -0.18
CA ALA A 51 -3.30 14.30 0.68
C ALA A 51 -4.27 15.37 0.16
N LEU A 52 -4.42 15.47 -1.16
CA LEU A 52 -5.38 16.37 -1.83
C LEU A 52 -6.79 15.77 -1.98
N ALA A 53 -6.99 14.52 -1.56
CA ALA A 53 -8.24 13.78 -1.74
C ALA A 53 -8.68 13.60 -3.21
N GLU A 54 -7.72 13.57 -4.15
CA GLU A 54 -7.95 13.34 -5.57
C GLU A 54 -8.11 11.84 -5.87
N TRP A 55 -9.17 11.24 -5.33
CA TRP A 55 -9.35 9.78 -5.26
C TRP A 55 -9.52 9.10 -6.62
N GLU A 56 -10.18 9.75 -7.58
CA GLU A 56 -10.38 9.20 -8.94
C GLU A 56 -9.05 9.07 -9.66
N THR A 57 -8.31 10.18 -9.77
CA THR A 57 -6.97 10.23 -10.36
C THR A 57 -6.01 9.26 -9.65
N LEU A 58 -6.09 9.16 -8.32
CA LEU A 58 -5.28 8.23 -7.56
C LEU A 58 -5.65 6.76 -7.83
N SER A 59 -6.95 6.44 -7.89
CA SER A 59 -7.42 5.09 -8.16
C SER A 59 -6.97 4.60 -9.52
N ASP A 60 -7.06 5.45 -10.55
CA ASP A 60 -6.62 5.10 -11.91
C ASP A 60 -5.11 4.88 -11.96
N LEU A 61 -4.34 5.78 -11.35
CA LEU A 61 -2.89 5.64 -11.27
C LEU A 61 -2.49 4.36 -10.53
N CYS A 62 -3.13 4.04 -9.41
CA CYS A 62 -2.88 2.79 -8.68
C CYS A 62 -3.16 1.56 -9.56
N ARG A 63 -4.29 1.55 -10.29
CA ARG A 63 -4.66 0.45 -11.18
C ARG A 63 -3.65 0.24 -12.30
N GLU A 64 -3.17 1.31 -12.91
CA GLU A 64 -2.16 1.27 -13.99
C GLU A 64 -0.81 0.76 -13.49
N GLN A 65 -0.37 1.20 -12.31
CA GLN A 65 0.97 0.88 -11.80
C GLN A 65 1.03 -0.43 -11.02
N TRP A 66 -0.09 -0.90 -10.45
CA TRP A 66 -0.16 -2.15 -9.67
C TRP A 66 0.50 -3.37 -10.33
N PRO A 67 0.23 -3.72 -11.61
CA PRO A 67 0.86 -4.88 -12.23
C PRO A 67 2.35 -4.67 -12.52
N LEU A 68 2.82 -3.42 -12.64
CA LEU A 68 4.19 -3.07 -13.01
C LEU A 68 5.14 -3.08 -11.81
N PHE A 69 4.64 -2.81 -10.62
CA PHE A 69 5.44 -2.76 -9.40
C PHE A 69 5.80 -4.14 -8.87
N GLU A 70 6.99 -4.25 -8.29
CA GLU A 70 7.42 -5.43 -7.54
C GLU A 70 6.63 -5.54 -6.22
N PRO A 71 6.52 -6.75 -5.62
CA PRO A 71 5.70 -6.96 -4.42
C PRO A 71 6.03 -6.03 -3.24
N HIS A 72 7.30 -5.69 -3.04
CA HIS A 72 7.71 -4.79 -1.97
C HIS A 72 7.21 -3.35 -2.20
N VAL A 73 7.29 -2.85 -3.44
CA VAL A 73 6.76 -1.53 -3.84
C VAL A 73 5.23 -1.53 -3.80
N ARG A 74 4.58 -2.62 -4.20
CA ARG A 74 3.12 -2.76 -4.09
C ARG A 74 2.66 -2.58 -2.66
N ARG A 75 3.36 -3.17 -1.67
CA ARG A 75 3.03 -2.99 -0.26
C ARG A 75 3.02 -1.52 0.17
N GLU A 76 4.00 -0.73 -0.28
CA GLU A 76 4.02 0.71 0.01
C GLU A 76 2.84 1.46 -0.62
N MET A 77 2.42 1.04 -1.81
CA MET A 77 1.24 1.57 -2.52
C MET A 77 -0.09 1.07 -1.93
N SER A 78 -0.13 -0.09 -1.28
CA SER A 78 -1.36 -0.79 -0.91
C SER A 78 -2.30 0.02 -0.04
N ALA A 79 -1.79 0.75 0.97
CA ALA A 79 -2.64 1.51 1.87
C ALA A 79 -3.40 2.63 1.13
N MET A 80 -2.68 3.45 0.37
CA MET A 80 -3.25 4.55 -0.41
C MET A 80 -4.12 4.04 -1.58
N ALA A 81 -3.77 2.92 -2.20
CA ALA A 81 -4.62 2.26 -3.21
C ALA A 81 -5.93 1.73 -2.59
N ALA A 82 -5.87 1.13 -1.39
CA ALA A 82 -7.05 0.68 -0.67
C ALA A 82 -7.98 1.84 -0.28
N HIS A 83 -7.44 2.96 0.18
CA HIS A 83 -8.23 4.17 0.46
C HIS A 83 -8.90 4.72 -0.81
N ALA A 84 -8.16 4.85 -1.91
CA ALA A 84 -8.74 5.32 -3.18
C ALA A 84 -9.85 4.38 -3.66
N ALA A 85 -9.62 3.06 -3.64
CA ALA A 85 -10.62 2.07 -4.02
C ALA A 85 -11.86 2.10 -3.10
N TRP A 86 -11.67 2.35 -1.80
CA TRP A 86 -12.78 2.54 -0.87
C TRP A 86 -13.62 3.78 -1.25
N HIS A 87 -12.98 4.93 -1.48
CA HIS A 87 -13.68 6.16 -1.87
C HIS A 87 -14.41 6.03 -3.21
N MET A 88 -13.89 5.23 -4.14
CA MET A 88 -14.55 4.96 -5.43
C MET A 88 -15.60 3.85 -5.35
N GLY A 89 -15.74 3.15 -4.22
CA GLY A 89 -16.63 1.99 -4.10
C GLY A 89 -16.14 0.75 -4.87
N HIS A 90 -14.87 0.68 -5.24
CA HIS A 90 -14.22 -0.46 -5.89
C HIS A 90 -13.78 -1.50 -4.86
N TRP A 91 -14.74 -2.13 -4.19
CA TRP A 91 -14.47 -2.98 -3.02
C TRP A 91 -13.65 -4.25 -3.30
N GLN A 92 -13.74 -4.80 -4.52
CA GLN A 92 -12.91 -5.94 -4.92
C GLN A 92 -11.43 -5.54 -5.02
N GLU A 93 -11.16 -4.39 -5.65
CA GLU A 93 -9.81 -3.81 -5.71
C GLU A 93 -9.29 -3.50 -4.30
N MET A 94 -10.12 -2.88 -3.46
CA MET A 94 -9.78 -2.60 -2.06
C MET A 94 -9.36 -3.88 -1.31
N THR A 95 -10.09 -4.99 -1.49
CA THR A 95 -9.75 -6.26 -0.84
C THR A 95 -8.37 -6.76 -1.30
N ALA A 96 -8.09 -6.74 -2.61
CA ALA A 96 -6.79 -7.16 -3.14
C ALA A 96 -5.63 -6.30 -2.63
N TYR A 97 -5.85 -4.99 -2.48
CA TYR A 97 -4.84 -4.08 -1.92
C TYR A 97 -4.62 -4.35 -0.41
N VAL A 98 -5.69 -4.60 0.35
CA VAL A 98 -5.59 -4.92 1.79
C VAL A 98 -4.91 -6.27 2.02
N ASP A 99 -5.13 -7.27 1.18
CA ASP A 99 -4.44 -8.56 1.28
C ASP A 99 -2.92 -8.41 1.09
N CYS A 100 -2.48 -7.44 0.29
CA CYS A 100 -1.06 -7.14 0.13
C CYS A 100 -0.42 -6.52 1.40
N LEU A 101 -1.21 -5.83 2.24
CA LEU A 101 -0.74 -5.30 3.53
C LEU A 101 -0.45 -6.41 4.55
N ASP A 102 -1.05 -7.60 4.40
CA ASP A 102 -0.82 -8.73 5.31
C ASP A 102 0.47 -9.50 5.02
N LEU A 103 1.05 -9.31 3.84
CA LEU A 103 2.28 -9.98 3.48
C LEU A 103 3.39 -9.53 4.45
N PRO A 104 4.26 -10.44 4.96
CA PRO A 104 5.31 -10.09 5.90
C PRO A 104 6.27 -9.03 5.34
N ASP A 105 6.48 -7.96 6.09
CA ASP A 105 7.50 -6.98 5.74
C ASP A 105 8.88 -7.65 5.69
N HIS A 106 9.57 -7.47 4.57
CA HIS A 106 10.92 -7.96 4.35
C HIS A 106 11.96 -7.39 5.32
N ILE A 107 11.71 -6.22 5.92
CA ILE A 107 12.62 -5.55 6.85
C ILE A 107 12.24 -5.89 8.29
N THR A 108 11.00 -5.58 8.69
CA THR A 108 10.56 -5.69 10.09
C THR A 108 10.02 -7.07 10.45
N GLY A 109 9.70 -7.92 9.46
CA GLY A 109 9.00 -9.18 9.67
C GLY A 109 7.54 -9.02 10.13
N ALA A 110 7.07 -7.79 10.31
CA ALA A 110 5.70 -7.52 10.74
C ALA A 110 4.73 -7.87 9.60
N SER A 111 3.74 -8.71 9.90
CA SER A 111 2.73 -9.14 8.93
C SER A 111 1.43 -8.35 9.04
N GLN A 112 1.21 -7.58 10.11
CA GLN A 112 -0.02 -6.82 10.29
C GLN A 112 0.27 -5.43 10.83
N THR A 113 -0.36 -4.43 10.20
CA THR A 113 -0.33 -3.03 10.63
C THR A 113 -1.70 -2.64 11.17
N ALA A 114 -1.74 -1.63 12.06
CA ALA A 114 -3.00 -1.08 12.55
C ALA A 114 -3.93 -0.67 11.39
N ASN A 115 -3.37 0.00 10.38
CA ASN A 115 -4.14 0.43 9.21
C ASN A 115 -4.67 -0.75 8.38
N GLY A 116 -3.87 -1.80 8.18
CA GLY A 116 -4.32 -3.01 7.49
C GLY A 116 -5.47 -3.70 8.20
N ALA A 117 -5.39 -3.83 9.53
CA ALA A 117 -6.46 -4.40 10.35
C ALA A 117 -7.73 -3.53 10.31
N PHE A 118 -7.60 -2.19 10.35
CA PHE A 118 -8.71 -1.25 10.21
C PHE A 118 -9.41 -1.40 8.84
N LEU A 119 -8.66 -1.35 7.73
CA LEU A 119 -9.23 -1.48 6.39
C LEU A 119 -9.91 -2.84 6.18
N ARG A 120 -9.38 -3.91 6.78
CA ARG A 120 -10.02 -5.24 6.78
C ARG A 120 -11.32 -5.24 7.57
N ALA A 121 -11.37 -4.56 8.72
CA ALA A 121 -12.59 -4.42 9.50
C ALA A 121 -13.69 -3.75 8.65
N VAL A 122 -13.37 -2.68 7.92
CA VAL A 122 -14.31 -2.01 7.00
C VAL A 122 -14.88 -2.97 5.96
N ILE A 123 -14.03 -3.79 5.33
CA ILE A 123 -14.46 -4.82 4.37
C ILE A 123 -15.39 -5.85 5.03
N HIS A 124 -15.09 -6.29 6.25
CA HIS A 124 -15.93 -7.25 6.97
C HIS A 124 -17.28 -6.66 7.40
N VAL A 125 -17.32 -5.40 7.86
CA VAL A 125 -18.58 -4.69 8.18
C VAL A 125 -19.47 -4.62 6.95
N ARG A 126 -18.91 -4.25 5.79
CA ARG A 126 -19.67 -4.22 4.53
C ARG A 126 -20.24 -5.57 4.14
N ASN A 127 -19.46 -6.64 4.34
CA ASN A 127 -19.87 -8.01 4.00
C ASN A 127 -20.72 -8.67 5.10
N GLU A 128 -21.20 -7.91 6.09
CA GLU A 128 -22.04 -8.37 7.20
C GLU A 128 -21.37 -9.46 8.07
N LYS A 129 -20.04 -9.55 8.03
CA LYS A 129 -19.21 -10.48 8.82
C LYS A 129 -18.79 -9.83 10.14
N TYR A 130 -19.78 -9.46 10.95
CA TYR A 130 -19.57 -8.62 12.15
C TYR A 130 -18.62 -9.21 13.19
N GLN A 131 -18.61 -10.53 13.37
CA GLN A 131 -17.67 -11.19 14.28
C GLN A 131 -16.21 -11.03 13.83
N LEU A 132 -15.94 -11.22 12.53
CA LEU A 132 -14.61 -11.00 11.97
C LEU A 132 -14.21 -9.52 11.98
N ALA A 133 -15.18 -8.62 11.75
CA ALA A 133 -14.96 -7.19 11.84
C ALA A 133 -14.50 -6.79 13.26
N ARG A 134 -15.17 -7.29 14.30
CA ARG A 134 -14.81 -7.04 15.71
C ARG A 134 -13.40 -7.53 16.03
N SER A 135 -13.03 -8.74 15.60
CA SER A 135 -11.66 -9.24 15.77
C SER A 135 -10.62 -8.34 15.09
N CYS A 136 -10.93 -7.78 13.91
CA CYS A 136 -10.04 -6.85 13.22
C CYS A 136 -9.95 -5.49 13.91
N VAL A 137 -11.06 -4.98 14.47
CA VAL A 137 -11.08 -3.73 15.27
C VAL A 137 -10.21 -3.89 16.52
N GLU A 138 -10.38 -4.98 17.28
CA GLU A 138 -9.54 -5.27 18.45
C GLU A 138 -8.07 -5.38 18.08
N ARG A 139 -7.77 -6.10 16.99
CA ARG A 139 -6.40 -6.22 16.49
C ARG A 139 -5.79 -4.87 16.11
N ALA A 140 -6.56 -3.99 15.48
CA ALA A 140 -6.12 -2.64 15.14
C ALA A 140 -5.82 -1.83 16.42
N ARG A 141 -6.67 -1.93 17.45
CA ARG A 141 -6.46 -1.28 18.76
C ARG A 141 -5.18 -1.76 19.45
N GLU A 142 -4.93 -3.07 19.47
CA GLU A 142 -3.71 -3.64 20.04
C GLU A 142 -2.45 -3.10 19.35
N LEU A 143 -2.44 -3.10 18.01
CA LEU A 143 -1.33 -2.58 17.22
C LEU A 143 -1.13 -1.08 17.46
N MET A 144 -2.21 -0.30 17.46
CA MET A 144 -2.13 1.12 17.76
C MET A 144 -1.65 1.40 19.18
N ALA A 145 -2.07 0.62 20.18
CA ALA A 145 -1.59 0.79 21.55
C ALA A 145 -0.06 0.64 21.64
N THR A 146 0.53 -0.27 20.87
CA THR A 146 2.00 -0.40 20.79
C THR A 146 2.66 0.80 20.11
N GLU A 147 2.06 1.34 19.05
CA GLU A 147 2.53 2.55 18.36
C GLU A 147 2.44 3.78 19.29
N PHE A 148 1.32 3.94 20.01
CA PHE A 148 1.10 5.01 20.98
C PHE A 148 2.08 4.96 22.16
N ALA A 149 2.34 3.77 22.70
CA ALA A 149 3.27 3.61 23.81
C ALA A 149 4.69 4.08 23.45
N ALA A 150 5.08 3.95 22.17
CA ALA A 150 6.34 4.47 21.67
C ALA A 150 6.35 6.01 21.52
N LEU A 151 5.20 6.63 21.24
CA LEU A 151 5.08 8.06 20.89
C LEU A 151 4.70 8.98 22.06
N VAL A 152 4.06 8.46 23.11
CA VAL A 152 3.58 9.23 24.28
C VAL A 152 4.70 10.00 24.99
N GLY A 153 5.96 9.61 24.81
CA GLY A 153 7.12 10.34 25.33
C GLY A 153 7.64 11.50 24.46
N GLU A 154 7.19 11.64 23.20
CA GLU A 154 7.80 12.56 22.23
C GLU A 154 7.06 13.90 22.08
N SER A 155 5.76 13.89 21.77
CA SER A 155 4.89 15.07 21.82
C SER A 155 3.40 14.73 21.63
N TYR A 156 2.52 15.52 22.24
CA TYR A 156 1.07 15.40 22.04
C TYR A 156 0.65 15.66 20.57
N GLU A 157 1.35 16.55 19.87
CA GLU A 157 1.08 16.91 18.47
C GLU A 157 1.27 15.71 17.53
N ARG A 158 2.27 14.86 17.78
CA ARG A 158 2.49 13.63 17.00
C ARG A 158 1.42 12.57 17.25
N ALA A 159 0.91 12.49 18.48
CA ALA A 159 -0.12 11.54 18.88
C ALA A 159 -1.54 11.91 18.35
N TYR A 160 -1.76 13.17 17.93
CA TYR A 160 -3.08 13.61 17.48
C TYR A 160 -3.59 12.86 16.25
N THR A 161 -2.71 12.60 15.27
CA THR A 161 -3.09 11.85 14.06
C THR A 161 -3.55 10.44 14.39
N ASP A 162 -2.91 9.80 15.38
CA ASP A 162 -3.31 8.47 15.83
C ASP A 162 -4.59 8.52 16.67
N MET A 163 -4.87 9.61 17.38
CA MET A 163 -6.12 9.78 18.13
C MET A 163 -7.34 9.80 17.20
N VAL A 164 -7.23 10.41 16.02
CA VAL A 164 -8.30 10.37 15.01
C VAL A 164 -8.57 8.93 14.56
N ARG A 165 -7.53 8.10 14.41
CA ARG A 165 -7.71 6.68 14.07
C ARG A 165 -8.37 5.89 15.21
N VAL A 166 -8.08 6.21 16.47
CA VAL A 166 -8.78 5.62 17.63
C VAL A 166 -10.26 5.95 17.59
N GLN A 167 -10.61 7.20 17.27
CA GLN A 167 -12.00 7.62 17.09
C GLN A 167 -12.68 6.83 15.96
N GLN A 168 -12.03 6.68 14.81
CA GLN A 168 -12.54 5.88 13.69
C GLN A 168 -12.79 4.40 14.06
N LEU A 169 -11.93 3.82 14.91
CA LEU A 169 -12.14 2.45 15.42
C LEU A 169 -13.35 2.36 16.35
N THR A 170 -13.57 3.37 17.20
CA THR A 170 -14.76 3.46 18.06
C THR A 170 -16.03 3.57 17.22
N GLU A 171 -16.04 4.46 16.21
CA GLU A 171 -17.17 4.61 15.29
C GLU A 171 -17.49 3.31 14.54
N LEU A 172 -16.47 2.56 14.11
CA LEU A 172 -16.68 1.29 13.42
C LEU A 172 -17.31 0.24 14.35
N ASP A 173 -16.94 0.24 15.63
CA ASP A 173 -17.54 -0.62 16.65
C ASP A 173 -19.02 -0.28 16.93
N GLU A 174 -19.35 1.00 16.93
CA GLU A 174 -20.74 1.46 17.04
C GLU A 174 -21.58 1.04 15.83
N VAL A 175 -21.02 1.13 14.61
CA VAL A 175 -21.68 0.64 13.39
C VAL A 175 -21.99 -0.86 13.50
N ILE A 176 -21.04 -1.66 13.99
CA ILE A 176 -21.24 -3.10 14.23
C ILE A 176 -22.39 -3.32 15.21
N GLN A 177 -22.37 -2.64 16.36
CA GLN A 177 -23.40 -2.78 17.39
C GLN A 177 -24.80 -2.40 16.88
N VAL A 178 -24.92 -1.28 16.17
CA VAL A 178 -26.20 -0.83 15.60
C VAL A 178 -26.73 -1.84 14.59
N ARG A 179 -25.88 -2.37 13.70
CA ARG A 179 -26.29 -3.39 12.72
C ARG A 179 -26.76 -4.68 13.39
N GLU A 180 -26.05 -5.17 14.40
CA GLU A 180 -26.44 -6.35 15.17
C GLU A 180 -27.78 -6.14 15.91
N MET A 181 -28.01 -4.96 16.49
CA MET A 181 -29.29 -4.62 17.12
C MET A 181 -30.45 -4.60 16.11
N LEU A 182 -30.25 -3.97 14.94
CA LEU A 182 -31.27 -3.92 13.90
C LEU A 182 -31.65 -5.31 13.39
N MET A 183 -30.67 -6.21 13.22
CA MET A 183 -30.96 -7.59 12.83
C MET A 183 -31.76 -8.37 13.88
N ARG A 184 -31.59 -8.05 15.17
CA ARG A 184 -32.34 -8.68 16.27
C ARG A 184 -33.76 -8.13 16.42
N CYS A 185 -34.01 -6.88 16.04
CA CYS A 185 -35.33 -6.25 16.11
C CYS A 185 -36.17 -6.42 14.83
N GLY A 186 -35.53 -6.75 13.70
CA GLY A 186 -36.18 -6.89 12.39
C GLY A 186 -36.53 -8.32 11.99
N GLY A 187 -36.37 -9.32 12.88
CA GLY A 187 -36.81 -10.71 12.70
C GLY A 187 -37.99 -11.03 13.60
#